data_AF-A0AAV1PHT3-F1
#
_entry.id   AF-A0AAV1PHT3-F1
#
_cell.length_a   1.000
_cell.length_b   1.000
_cell.length_c   1.000
_cell.angle_alpha   90.00
_cell.angle_beta   90.00
_cell.angle_gamma   90.00
#
_symmetry.space_group_name_H-M   'P 1'
#
loop_
_entity.id
_entity.type
_entity.pdbx_description
1 polymer ?
#
loop_
_entity_poly.entity_id
_entity_poly.type
_entity_poly.pdbx_seq_one_letter_code
_entity_poly.pdbx_strand_id
1 'polypeptide(L)'
;MSKNTVSARFRRVDVDEYDENKFVDEEDGGENQLGPDEAECFQKTVIMGFALLCCILNLPCTGNLMEALHAVLKNPPINTKNQNVKDRAESLVLKVLSAFKSSDIEKGVQSLDKNGVDLLMKYIYKGFERPSENSSAVLLQWHEKALAAGGVGSIVRVLTARKTV
;
A
#
# COMPACT_ATOMS: atom_id res chain seq x y z
N MET A 1 -43.81 -38.02 24.82
CA MET A 1 -43.25 -37.10 23.80
C MET A 1 -41.75 -37.28 23.73
N SER A 2 -41.25 -37.85 22.64
CA SER A 2 -39.81 -37.94 22.36
C SER A 2 -39.27 -36.54 22.11
N LYS A 3 -38.36 -36.08 22.98
CA LYS A 3 -37.65 -34.81 22.81
C LYS A 3 -36.85 -34.89 21.51
N ASN A 4 -37.06 -33.93 20.60
CA ASN A 4 -36.31 -33.84 19.34
C ASN A 4 -34.81 -33.69 19.65
N THR A 5 -34.03 -34.76 19.46
CA THR A 5 -32.57 -34.79 19.67
C THR A 5 -31.79 -34.24 18.47
N VAL A 6 -32.47 -33.61 17.50
CA VAL A 6 -31.88 -33.16 16.23
C VAL A 6 -31.17 -31.83 16.42
N SER A 7 -30.16 -31.81 17.29
CA SER A 7 -29.17 -30.73 17.31
C SER A 7 -28.34 -30.87 16.04
N ALA A 8 -28.72 -30.15 14.97
CA ALA A 8 -27.96 -30.09 13.72
C ALA A 8 -26.65 -29.28 13.85
N ARG A 9 -26.19 -28.99 15.08
CA ARG A 9 -25.00 -28.18 15.37
C ARG A 9 -23.73 -28.79 14.79
N PHE A 10 -23.67 -30.12 14.66
CA PHE A 10 -22.56 -30.84 14.02
C PHE A 10 -22.41 -30.51 12.52
N ARG A 11 -23.46 -30.02 11.84
CA ARG A 11 -23.41 -29.62 10.41
C ARG A 11 -22.91 -28.19 10.19
N ARG A 12 -22.72 -27.42 11.27
CA ARG A 12 -22.17 -26.06 11.22
C ARG A 12 -20.66 -26.04 11.47
N VAL A 13 -20.09 -27.19 11.77
CA VAL A 13 -18.65 -27.32 11.98
C VAL A 13 -17.99 -27.34 10.61
N ASP A 14 -17.12 -26.36 10.36
CA ASP A 14 -16.29 -26.33 9.17
C ASP A 14 -15.13 -27.33 9.36
N VAL A 15 -15.27 -28.52 8.78
CA VAL A 15 -14.26 -29.57 8.88
C VAL A 15 -13.05 -29.26 7.99
N ASP A 16 -13.26 -28.45 6.93
CA ASP A 16 -12.22 -28.09 5.97
C ASP A 16 -11.21 -27.11 6.56
N GLU A 17 -11.56 -26.39 7.63
CA GLU A 17 -10.62 -25.52 8.36
C GLU A 17 -9.44 -26.32 8.94
N TYR A 18 -9.65 -27.60 9.26
CA TYR A 18 -8.66 -28.50 9.86
C TYR A 18 -8.01 -29.48 8.86
N ASP A 19 -8.26 -29.34 7.56
CA ASP A 19 -7.60 -30.16 6.54
C ASP A 19 -6.09 -29.82 6.48
N GLU A 20 -5.24 -30.83 6.66
CA GLU A 20 -3.78 -30.71 6.60
C GLU A 20 -3.29 -30.29 5.20
N ASN A 21 -4.09 -30.51 4.15
CA ASN A 21 -3.78 -30.09 2.78
C ASN A 21 -4.20 -28.64 2.49
N LYS A 22 -4.84 -27.96 3.45
CA LYS A 22 -5.23 -26.57 3.29
C LYS A 22 -4.00 -25.72 3.05
N PHE A 23 -3.96 -25.04 1.91
CA PHE A 23 -2.87 -24.17 1.56
C PHE A 23 -2.76 -23.03 2.58
N VAL A 24 -1.65 -22.99 3.31
CA VAL A 24 -1.26 -21.87 4.17
C VAL A 24 -0.21 -21.07 3.42
N ASP A 25 -0.40 -19.76 3.33
CA ASP A 25 0.63 -18.89 2.79
C ASP A 25 1.90 -19.07 3.60
N GLU A 26 3.01 -19.44 2.94
CA GLU A 26 4.33 -19.41 3.57
C GLU A 26 4.57 -17.99 4.11
N GLU A 27 4.52 -17.85 5.44
CA GLU A 27 5.20 -16.77 6.11
C GLU A 27 6.69 -17.01 5.82
N ASP A 28 7.23 -16.40 4.77
CA ASP A 28 8.67 -16.26 4.65
C ASP A 28 9.16 -15.63 5.96
N GLY A 29 9.68 -16.50 6.82
CA GLY A 29 10.17 -16.23 8.14
C GLY A 29 11.46 -15.44 7.99
N GLY A 30 11.33 -14.14 7.76
CA GLY A 30 12.34 -13.17 8.13
C GLY A 30 12.43 -13.04 9.66
N GLU A 31 12.53 -14.15 10.39
CA GLU A 31 12.74 -14.17 11.85
C GLU A 31 14.17 -13.79 12.25
N ASN A 32 15.00 -13.25 11.34
CA ASN A 32 16.34 -12.81 11.71
C ASN A 32 16.92 -11.65 10.90
N GLN A 33 16.08 -10.79 10.32
CA GLN A 33 16.55 -9.44 10.03
C GLN A 33 16.09 -8.56 11.18
N LEU A 34 17.04 -8.31 12.10
CA LEU A 34 17.10 -7.09 12.89
C LEU A 34 16.45 -5.99 12.04
N GLY A 35 15.25 -5.57 12.46
CA GLY A 35 14.56 -4.49 11.78
C GLY A 35 15.53 -3.32 11.65
N PRO A 36 15.35 -2.41 10.68
CA PRO A 36 15.90 -1.09 10.88
C PRO A 36 15.34 -0.66 12.23
N ASP A 37 16.26 -0.48 13.18
CA ASP A 37 16.04 -0.06 14.56
C ASP A 37 14.76 0.78 14.60
N GLU A 38 13.81 0.48 15.49
CA GLU A 38 12.57 1.27 15.56
C GLU A 38 12.89 2.78 15.67
N ALA A 39 14.09 3.11 16.17
CA ALA A 39 14.73 4.42 16.15
C ALA A 39 15.23 4.91 14.77
N GLU A 40 15.79 4.11 13.87
CA GLU A 40 16.19 4.53 12.51
C GLU A 40 15.00 4.68 11.57
N CYS A 41 13.99 3.82 11.71
CA CYS A 41 12.74 3.97 10.96
C CYS A 41 11.98 5.21 11.48
N PHE A 42 12.00 5.50 12.78
CA PHE A 42 11.54 6.79 13.29
C PHE A 42 12.43 7.94 12.84
N GLN A 43 13.75 7.84 12.83
CA GLN A 43 14.64 8.95 12.46
C GLN A 43 14.58 9.26 10.96
N LYS A 44 14.37 8.26 10.09
CA LYS A 44 14.03 8.45 8.67
C LYS A 44 12.57 8.83 8.43
N THR A 45 11.63 8.40 9.28
CA THR A 45 10.24 8.89 9.30
C THR A 45 10.14 10.31 9.85
N VAL A 46 11.11 10.78 10.64
CA VAL A 46 11.23 12.16 11.12
C VAL A 46 11.89 13.03 10.03
N ILE A 47 12.83 12.50 9.23
CA ILE A 47 13.36 13.21 8.05
C ILE A 47 12.32 13.26 6.91
N MET A 48 11.62 12.15 6.63
CA MET A 48 10.46 12.09 5.74
C MET A 48 9.27 12.89 6.28
N GLY A 49 9.09 12.88 7.60
CA GLY A 49 8.09 13.65 8.31
C GLY A 49 8.40 15.14 8.29
N PHE A 50 9.68 15.54 8.31
CA PHE A 50 10.12 16.93 8.15
C PHE A 50 9.97 17.41 6.71
N ALA A 51 10.27 16.56 5.72
CA ALA A 51 10.00 16.84 4.31
C ALA A 51 8.48 16.96 4.02
N LEU A 52 7.69 16.08 4.64
CA LEU A 52 6.23 16.12 4.61
C LEU A 52 5.67 17.34 5.36
N LEU A 53 6.25 17.72 6.49
CA LEU A 53 5.88 18.90 7.27
C LEU A 53 6.15 20.18 6.46
N CYS A 54 7.29 20.28 5.75
CA CYS A 54 7.57 21.36 4.82
C CYS A 54 6.56 21.44 3.66
N CYS A 55 6.14 20.30 3.11
CA CYS A 55 5.13 20.25 2.05
C CYS A 55 3.72 20.61 2.55
N ILE A 56 3.36 20.24 3.78
CA ILE A 56 2.03 20.48 4.36
C ILE A 56 1.89 21.90 4.93
N LEU A 57 2.94 22.50 5.50
CA LEU A 57 2.90 23.84 6.10
C LEU A 57 3.23 25.01 5.16
N ASN A 58 3.39 24.78 3.85
CA ASN A 58 3.63 25.83 2.86
C ASN A 58 4.92 26.65 3.19
N LEU A 59 5.96 25.98 3.70
CA LEU A 59 7.29 26.55 3.86
C LEU A 59 8.07 26.33 2.55
N PRO A 60 8.79 27.32 2.00
CA PRO A 60 9.29 27.28 0.63
C PRO A 60 10.49 26.32 0.50
N CYS A 61 10.22 25.02 0.33
CA CYS A 61 11.15 24.10 -0.32
C CYS A 61 10.82 24.10 -1.81
N THR A 62 11.31 25.11 -2.51
CA THR A 62 11.33 25.15 -3.96
C THR A 62 12.19 24.00 -4.49
N GLY A 63 11.56 22.95 -5.00
CA GLY A 63 12.24 21.98 -5.86
C GLY A 63 11.84 20.53 -5.58
N ASN A 64 11.08 19.95 -6.52
CA ASN A 64 10.93 18.51 -6.79
C ASN A 64 9.91 17.72 -5.95
N LEU A 65 8.61 17.95 -6.23
CA LEU A 65 7.51 16.98 -5.99
C LEU A 65 7.88 15.55 -6.45
N MET A 66 8.71 15.45 -7.48
CA MET A 66 9.28 14.21 -8.01
C MET A 66 10.14 13.46 -6.99
N GLU A 67 11.01 14.15 -6.26
CA GLU A 67 11.86 13.52 -5.23
C GLU A 67 11.01 13.00 -4.07
N ALA A 68 9.95 13.71 -3.71
CA ALA A 68 9.00 13.26 -2.70
C ALA A 68 8.30 11.95 -3.13
N LEU A 69 7.87 11.84 -4.40
CA LEU A 69 7.27 10.60 -4.92
C LEU A 69 8.26 9.42 -4.84
N HIS A 70 9.50 9.63 -5.29
CA HIS A 70 10.56 8.61 -5.21
C HIS A 70 10.86 8.19 -3.78
N ALA A 71 10.89 9.14 -2.85
CA ALA A 71 11.21 8.86 -1.47
C ALA A 71 10.12 8.04 -0.76
N VAL A 72 8.86 8.35 -1.04
CA VAL A 72 7.71 7.62 -0.47
C VAL A 72 7.62 6.18 -1.00
N LEU A 73 8.06 5.94 -2.24
CA LEU A 73 8.03 4.62 -2.87
C LEU A 73 9.26 3.74 -2.58
N LYS A 74 10.30 4.24 -1.89
CA LYS A 74 11.55 3.47 -1.66
C LYS A 74 11.43 2.34 -0.64
N ASN A 75 10.60 2.47 0.39
CA ASN A 75 10.49 1.47 1.47
C ASN A 75 9.03 1.25 1.90
N PRO A 76 8.24 0.50 1.12
CA PRO A 76 6.88 0.18 1.51
C PRO A 76 6.85 -0.79 2.71
N PRO A 77 5.95 -0.60 3.70
CA PRO A 77 5.84 -1.47 4.87
C PRO A 77 5.16 -2.81 4.52
N ILE A 78 5.77 -3.61 3.64
CA ILE A 78 5.23 -4.88 3.13
C ILE A 78 5.31 -5.99 4.20
N ASN A 79 6.35 -5.99 5.03
CA ASN A 79 6.61 -7.07 6.00
C ASN A 79 6.11 -6.78 7.43
N THR A 80 5.44 -5.64 7.64
CA THR A 80 4.99 -5.23 8.97
C THR A 80 3.57 -5.75 9.24
N LYS A 81 3.37 -6.50 10.34
CA LYS A 81 2.03 -6.95 10.78
C LYS A 81 1.18 -5.81 11.38
N ASN A 82 1.80 -4.68 11.74
CA ASN A 82 1.12 -3.51 12.31
C ASN A 82 0.33 -2.71 11.26
N GLN A 83 -1.00 -2.82 11.28
CA GLN A 83 -1.91 -2.10 10.38
C GLN A 83 -1.75 -0.56 10.46
N ASN A 84 -1.48 -0.02 11.65
CA ASN A 84 -1.30 1.42 11.85
C ASN A 84 -0.14 2.02 11.04
N VAL A 85 0.94 1.26 10.81
CA VAL A 85 2.10 1.73 10.05
C VAL A 85 1.77 1.76 8.55
N LYS A 86 1.04 0.75 8.07
CA LYS A 86 0.54 0.67 6.69
C LYS A 86 -0.39 1.84 6.38
N ASP A 87 -1.36 2.08 7.26
CA ASP A 87 -2.33 3.16 7.12
C ASP A 87 -1.67 4.55 7.12
N ARG A 88 -0.63 4.77 7.93
CA ARG A 88 0.13 6.03 7.94
C ARG A 88 0.95 6.22 6.66
N ALA A 89 1.59 5.17 6.17
CA ALA A 89 2.33 5.21 4.92
C ALA A 89 1.41 5.45 3.72
N GLU A 90 0.24 4.81 3.70
CA GLU A 90 -0.80 5.04 2.69
C GLU A 90 -1.26 6.50 2.69
N SER A 91 -1.63 7.04 3.85
CA SER A 91 -2.07 8.43 3.97
C SER A 91 -1.00 9.42 3.48
N LEU A 92 0.28 9.11 3.69
CA LEU A 92 1.40 9.88 3.17
C LEU A 92 1.42 9.88 1.63
N VAL A 93 1.32 8.70 1.03
CA VAL A 93 1.33 8.51 -0.43
C VAL A 93 0.17 9.29 -1.05
N LEU A 94 -1.04 9.12 -0.52
CA LEU A 94 -2.24 9.77 -1.05
C LEU A 94 -2.15 11.30 -0.99
N LYS A 95 -1.56 11.86 0.08
CA LYS A 95 -1.31 13.30 0.18
C LYS A 95 -0.33 13.79 -0.88
N VAL A 96 0.76 13.05 -1.13
CA VAL A 96 1.72 13.38 -2.19
C VAL A 96 1.02 13.31 -3.56
N LEU A 97 0.31 12.22 -3.86
CA LEU A 97 -0.42 12.05 -5.12
C LEU A 97 -1.46 13.16 -5.36
N SER A 98 -2.11 13.64 -4.29
CA SER A 98 -3.10 14.73 -4.35
C SER A 98 -2.47 16.12 -4.52
N ALA A 99 -1.20 16.30 -4.12
CA ALA A 99 -0.48 17.56 -4.29
C ALA A 99 0.07 17.76 -5.71
N PHE A 100 0.12 16.70 -6.54
CA PHE A 100 0.55 16.79 -7.93
C PHE A 100 -0.49 17.49 -8.81
N LYS A 101 -0.01 18.28 -9.76
CA LYS A 101 -0.83 18.81 -10.85
C LYS A 101 -0.96 17.75 -11.94
N SER A 102 -2.11 17.69 -12.62
CA SER A 102 -2.36 16.73 -13.71
C SER A 102 -1.32 16.77 -14.83
N SER A 103 -0.66 17.92 -15.06
CA SER A 103 0.42 18.10 -16.05
C SER A 103 1.74 17.39 -15.69
N ASP A 104 1.98 17.12 -14.40
CA ASP A 104 3.25 16.58 -13.92
C ASP A 104 3.15 15.10 -13.55
N ILE A 105 1.94 14.52 -13.52
CA ILE A 105 1.69 13.11 -13.23
C ILE A 105 2.44 12.19 -14.21
N GLU A 106 2.37 12.49 -15.51
CA GLU A 106 3.01 11.67 -16.53
C GLU A 106 4.54 11.61 -16.37
N LYS A 107 5.16 12.75 -16.08
CA LYS A 107 6.60 12.82 -15.77
C LYS A 107 6.92 12.04 -14.50
N GLY A 108 6.07 12.16 -13.47
CA GLY A 108 6.10 11.38 -12.23
C GLY A 108 6.24 9.88 -12.51
N VAL A 109 5.30 9.34 -13.27
CA VAL A 109 5.27 7.91 -13.60
C VAL A 109 6.45 7.49 -14.48
N GLN A 110 6.82 8.28 -15.48
CA GLN A 110 7.97 7.97 -16.36
C GLN A 110 9.31 7.95 -15.63
N SER A 111 9.42 8.67 -14.51
CA SER A 111 10.63 8.68 -13.69
C SER A 111 10.80 7.43 -12.82
N LEU A 112 9.74 6.63 -12.65
CA LEU A 112 9.76 5.41 -11.85
C LEU A 112 10.25 4.23 -12.68
N ASP A 113 10.96 3.32 -12.03
CA ASP A 113 11.29 2.02 -12.62
C ASP A 113 10.07 1.10 -12.64
N LYS A 114 10.17 -0.04 -13.34
CA LYS A 114 9.06 -1.00 -13.48
C LYS A 114 8.51 -1.48 -12.13
N ASN A 115 9.38 -1.68 -11.12
CA ASN A 115 8.93 -2.09 -9.79
C ASN A 115 8.27 -0.93 -9.04
N GLY A 116 8.78 0.30 -9.22
CA GLY A 116 8.16 1.53 -8.72
C GLY A 116 6.75 1.75 -9.25
N VAL A 117 6.51 1.50 -10.55
CA VAL A 117 5.17 1.59 -11.16
C VAL A 117 4.22 0.54 -10.59
N ASP A 118 4.70 -0.68 -10.35
CA ASP A 118 3.89 -1.73 -9.72
C ASP A 118 3.53 -1.39 -8.29
N LEU A 119 4.46 -0.82 -7.53
CA LEU A 119 4.23 -0.38 -6.17
C LEU A 119 3.25 0.81 -6.12
N LEU A 120 3.41 1.77 -7.02
CA LEU A 120 2.45 2.87 -7.19
C LEU A 120 1.04 2.32 -7.47
N MET A 121 0.93 1.32 -8.35
CA MET A 121 -0.35 0.68 -8.64
C MET A 121 -0.98 0.07 -7.38
N LYS A 122 -0.19 -0.59 -6.51
CA LYS A 122 -0.69 -1.11 -5.21
C LYS A 122 -1.27 0.00 -4.34
N TYR A 123 -0.58 1.13 -4.21
CA TYR A 123 -1.05 2.27 -3.43
C TYR A 123 -2.30 2.93 -4.02
N ILE A 124 -2.46 2.94 -5.35
CA ILE A 124 -3.67 3.45 -6.01
C ILE A 124 -4.87 2.56 -5.66
N TYR A 125 -4.74 1.24 -5.79
CA TYR A 125 -5.81 0.31 -5.41
C TYR A 125 -6.15 0.41 -3.92
N LYS A 126 -5.14 0.58 -3.06
CA LYS A 126 -5.36 0.82 -1.64
C LYS A 126 -6.13 2.12 -1.37
N GLY A 127 -5.77 3.20 -2.07
CA GLY A 127 -6.47 4.47 -1.99
C GLY A 127 -7.94 4.40 -2.44
N PHE A 128 -8.28 3.51 -3.37
CA PHE A 128 -9.67 3.28 -3.76
C PHE A 128 -10.51 2.59 -2.68
N GLU A 129 -9.89 1.86 -1.74
CA GLU A 129 -10.60 1.30 -0.57
C GLU A 129 -11.07 2.40 0.40
N ARG A 130 -10.37 3.54 0.42
CA ARG A 130 -10.59 4.65 1.37
C ARG A 130 -10.80 5.99 0.63
N PRO A 131 -11.90 6.14 -0.13
CA PRO A 131 -12.15 7.37 -0.86
C PRO A 131 -12.35 8.56 0.10
N SER A 132 -11.59 9.63 -0.14
CA SER A 132 -11.77 10.95 0.49
C SER A 132 -12.16 12.00 -0.57
N GLU A 133 -12.65 13.16 -0.14
CA GLU A 133 -13.55 14.07 -0.91
C GLU A 133 -13.09 14.57 -2.29
N ASN A 134 -11.94 14.27 -2.84
CA ASN A 134 -11.56 14.62 -4.23
C ASN A 134 -10.39 13.76 -4.70
N SER A 135 -10.04 12.77 -3.89
CA SER A 135 -8.93 11.87 -4.09
C SER A 135 -9.17 10.91 -5.25
N SER A 136 -10.41 10.42 -5.42
CA SER A 136 -10.71 9.41 -6.43
C SER A 136 -10.52 9.91 -7.87
N ALA A 137 -10.81 11.18 -8.15
CA ALA A 137 -10.58 11.76 -9.48
C ALA A 137 -9.07 11.82 -9.81
N VAL A 138 -8.25 12.25 -8.84
CA VAL A 138 -6.80 12.31 -9.00
C VAL A 138 -6.22 10.89 -9.11
N LEU A 139 -6.67 9.94 -8.29
CA LEU A 139 -6.24 8.54 -8.36
C LEU A 139 -6.56 7.88 -9.70
N LEU A 140 -7.70 8.21 -10.33
CA LEU A 140 -8.02 7.73 -11.68
C LEU A 140 -7.06 8.29 -12.74
N GLN A 141 -6.66 9.56 -12.63
CA GLN A 141 -5.64 10.14 -13.51
C GLN A 141 -4.28 9.44 -13.32
N TRP A 142 -3.88 9.17 -12.08
CA TRP A 142 -2.68 8.39 -11.78
C TRP A 142 -2.75 6.97 -12.34
N HIS A 143 -3.91 6.31 -12.20
CA HIS A 143 -4.14 4.97 -12.70
C HIS A 143 -3.97 4.91 -14.22
N GLU A 144 -4.54 5.86 -14.97
CA GLU A 144 -4.39 5.94 -16.42
C GLU A 144 -2.91 6.00 -16.84
N LYS A 145 -2.12 6.87 -16.19
CA LYS A 145 -0.70 7.03 -16.52
C LYS A 145 0.15 5.85 -16.07
N ALA A 146 -0.13 5.28 -14.90
CA ALA A 146 0.54 4.07 -14.41
C ALA A 146 0.24 2.85 -15.30
N LEU A 147 -0.99 2.75 -15.83
CA LEU A 147 -1.38 1.73 -16.80
C LEU A 147 -0.65 1.92 -18.14
N ALA A 148 -0.49 3.16 -18.60
CA ALA A 148 0.27 3.44 -19.82
C ALA A 148 1.75 3.02 -19.69
N ALA A 149 2.36 3.20 -18.51
CA ALA A 149 3.76 2.83 -18.27
C ALA A 149 3.97 1.33 -17.96
N GLY A 150 3.10 0.75 -17.13
CA GLY A 150 3.24 -0.63 -16.62
C GLY A 150 2.44 -1.69 -17.40
N GLY A 151 1.52 -1.26 -18.28
CA GLY A 151 0.57 -2.12 -18.96
C GLY A 151 -0.39 -2.84 -18.00
N VAL A 152 -1.22 -3.74 -18.54
CA VAL A 152 -2.16 -4.54 -17.72
C VAL A 152 -1.41 -5.44 -16.72
N GLY A 153 -0.14 -5.77 -17.00
CA GLY A 153 0.69 -6.60 -16.12
C GLY A 153 0.91 -5.99 -14.74
N SER A 154 0.96 -4.66 -14.59
CA SER A 154 1.09 -4.02 -13.28
C SER A 154 -0.16 -4.25 -12.42
N ILE A 155 -1.35 -4.23 -13.02
CA ILE A 155 -2.62 -4.55 -12.34
C ILE A 155 -2.65 -6.02 -11.93
N VAL A 156 -2.29 -6.94 -12.83
CA VAL A 156 -2.28 -8.38 -12.53
C VAL A 156 -1.35 -8.70 -11.35
N ARG A 157 -0.18 -8.05 -11.28
CA ARG A 157 0.75 -8.21 -10.15
C ARG A 157 0.20 -7.67 -8.83
N VAL A 158 -0.63 -6.64 -8.86
CA VAL A 158 -1.37 -6.17 -7.66
C VAL A 158 -2.39 -7.22 -7.22
N LEU A 159 -3.21 -7.72 -8.15
CA LEU A 159 -4.27 -8.71 -7.85
C LEU A 159 -3.71 -10.06 -7.39
N THR A 160 -2.51 -10.42 -7.84
CA THR A 160 -1.85 -11.69 -7.46
C THR A 160 -0.99 -11.54 -6.20
N ALA A 161 -0.75 -10.32 -5.70
CA ALA A 161 0.08 -10.10 -4.53
C ALA A 161 -0.62 -10.53 -3.24
N ARG A 162 -0.07 -11.55 -2.57
CA ARG A 162 -0.58 -12.05 -1.28
C ARG A 162 -0.20 -11.16 -0.09
N LYS A 163 0.98 -10.52 -0.17
CA LYS A 163 1.43 -9.48 0.77
C LYS A 163 1.27 -8.11 0.11
N THR A 164 0.33 -7.32 0.62
CA THR A 164 0.08 -5.94 0.16
C THR A 164 0.54 -4.90 1.20
N VAL A 165 0.84 -3.71 0.68
CA VAL A 165 1.00 -2.47 1.46
C VAL A 165 -0.28 -2.11 2.20
#